data_AF-A0A2K8STC5-F1
#
_entry.id   AF-A0A2K8STC5-F1
#
_cell.length_a   1.000
_cell.length_b   1.000
_cell.length_c   1.000
_cell.angle_alpha   90.00
_cell.angle_beta   90.00
_cell.angle_gamma   90.00
#
_symmetry.space_group_name_H-M   'P 1'
#
loop_
_entity.id
_entity.type
_entity.pdbx_description
1 polymer ?
#
loop_
_entity_poly.entity_id
_entity_poly.type
_entity_poly.pdbx_seq_one_letter_code
_entity_poly.pdbx_strand_id
1 'polypeptide(L)' 'MFQPIHIVRLDERSLNIFILAGQDEGIELEIKPDGSIEP' A
#
# COMPACT_ATOMS: atom_id res chain seq x y z
N MET A 1 -14.32 4.03 8.87
CA MET A 1 -14.10 2.71 9.46
C MET A 1 -12.71 2.28 9.02
N PHE A 2 -11.78 2.03 9.95
CA PHE A 2 -10.41 1.68 9.57
C PHE A 2 -10.39 0.25 9.02
N GLN A 3 -9.91 0.08 7.80
CA GLN A 3 -9.60 -1.24 7.23
C GLN A 3 -8.37 -1.79 7.98
N PRO A 4 -8.34 -3.07 8.37
CA PRO A 4 -7.13 -3.66 8.94
C PRO A 4 -6.02 -3.64 7.89
N ILE A 5 -4.82 -3.20 8.29
CA ILE A 5 -3.61 -3.30 7.46
C ILE A 5 -2.99 -4.67 7.74
N HIS A 6 -2.88 -5.50 6.71
CA HIS A 6 -2.31 -6.83 6.79
C HIS A 6 -0.81 -6.82 6.50
N ILE A 7 -0.40 -6.06 5.48
CA ILE A 7 1.00 -5.99 5.03
C ILE A 7 1.33 -4.56 4.61
N VAL A 8 2.53 -4.11 4.99
CA VAL A 8 3.19 -2.92 4.43
C VAL A 8 4.54 -3.35 3.88
N ARG A 9 4.79 -3.11 2.59
CA ARG A 9 6.06 -3.46 1.93
C ARG A 9 6.64 -2.27 1.20
N LEU A 10 7.90 -1.94 1.51
CA LEU A 10 8.70 -0.99 0.74
C LEU A 10 9.36 -1.72 -0.42
N ASP A 11 9.19 -1.21 -1.63
CA ASP A 11 10.01 -1.62 -2.77
C ASP A 11 11.32 -0.84 -2.80
N GLU A 12 12.44 -1.49 -2.49
CA GLU A 12 13.75 -0.81 -2.41
C GLU A 12 14.27 -0.28 -3.76
N ARG A 13 13.65 -0.70 -4.88
CA ARG A 13 14.02 -0.23 -6.23
C ARG A 13 13.31 1.07 -6.61
N SER A 14 12.00 1.13 -6.43
CA SER A 14 11.17 2.30 -6.76
C SER A 14 10.94 3.25 -5.59
N LEU A 15 11.16 2.78 -4.36
CA LEU A 15 10.78 3.40 -3.09
C LEU A 15 9.26 3.56 -2.91
N ASN A 16 8.46 2.80 -3.66
CA ASN A 16 7.01 2.75 -3.50
C ASN A 16 6.65 1.91 -2.27
N ILE A 17 5.62 2.34 -1.55
CA ILE A 17 5.04 1.59 -0.43
C ILE A 17 3.75 0.94 -0.92
N PHE A 18 3.68 -0.37 -0.78
CA PHE A 18 2.48 -1.14 -1.09
C PHE A 18 1.79 -1.53 0.20
N ILE A 19 0.48 -1.26 0.29
CA ILE A 19 -0.35 -1.58 1.43
C ILE A 19 -1.41 -2.59 0.99
N LEU A 20 -1.39 -3.74 1.65
CA LEU A 20 -2.48 -4.71 1.62
C LEU A 20 -3.35 -4.40 2.84
N ALA A 21 -4.49 -3.77 2.61
CA ALA A 21 -5.50 -3.54 3.61
C ALA A 21 -6.79 -4.28 3.22
N GLY A 22 -7.74 -4.40 4.15
CA GLY A 22 -9.06 -4.92 3.86
C GLY A 22 -9.22 -6.43 3.89
N GLN A 23 -10.47 -6.88 3.75
CA GLN A 23 -10.86 -8.30 3.87
C GLN A 23 -10.72 -9.08 2.57
N ASP A 24 -10.66 -8.39 1.43
CA ASP A 24 -10.38 -8.99 0.12
C ASP A 24 -8.87 -8.87 -0.15
N GLU A 25 -8.22 -9.97 -0.54
CA GLU A 25 -6.77 -10.09 -0.75
C GLU A 25 -6.27 -9.36 -2.01
N GLY A 26 -6.51 -8.05 -2.13
CA GLY A 26 -6.01 -7.19 -3.21
C GLY A 26 -5.14 -6.07 -2.68
N ILE A 27 -4.06 -5.69 -3.40
CA ILE A 27 -3.31 -4.46 -3.05
C ILE A 27 -4.31 -3.30 -3.08
N GLU A 28 -4.49 -2.61 -1.96
CA GLU A 28 -5.51 -1.55 -1.83
C GLU A 28 -4.90 -0.14 -1.96
N LEU A 29 -3.57 -0.04 -1.90
CA LEU A 29 -2.89 1.26 -1.96
C LEU A 29 -1.43 1.13 -2.40
N GLU A 30 -1.04 1.96 -3.35
CA GLU A 30 0.35 2.27 -3.69
C GLU A 30 0.66 3.72 -3.31
N ILE A 31 1.70 3.94 -2.51
CA ILE A 31 2.21 5.27 -2.17
C ILE A 31 3.56 5.44 -2.86
N LYS A 32 3.65 6.46 -3.72
CA LYS A 32 4.88 6.80 -4.43
C LYS A 32 5.84 7.61 -3.54
N PRO A 33 7.12 7.77 -3.93
CA PRO A 33 8.11 8.48 -3.11
C PRO A 33 7.81 9.98 -2.97
N ASP A 34 7.02 10.54 -3.88
CA ASP A 34 6.52 11.92 -3.83
C ASP A 34 5.28 12.08 -2.93
N GLY A 35 4.80 10.98 -2.33
CA GLY A 35 3.62 10.95 -1.48
C GLY A 35 2.29 10.89 -2.23
N SER A 36 2.31 10.78 -3.57
CA SER A 36 1.09 10.53 -4.34
C SER A 36 0.58 9.10 -4.09
N ILE A 37 -0.74 8.95 -4.18
CA ILE A 37 -1.45 7.71 -3.82
C ILE A 37 -2.19 7.21 -5.06
N GLU A 38 -1.99 5.93 -5.39
CA GLU A 38 -2.71 5.22 -6.44
C GLU A 38 -3.48 4.02 -5.82
N PRO A 39 -4.75 3.81 -6.18
CA PRO A 39 -5.55 2.68 -5.72
C PRO A 39 -5.19 1.37 -6.44
#